data_AF-A0A9X8VI91-F1
#
_entry.id   AF-A0A9X8VI91-F1
#
_cell.length_a   1.000
_cell.length_b   1.000
_cell.length_c   1.000
_cell.angle_alpha   90.00
_cell.angle_beta   90.00
_cell.angle_gamma   90.00
#
_symmetry.space_group_name_H-M   'P 1'
#
loop_
_entity.id
_entity.type
_entity.pdbx_description
1 polymer ?
#
loop_
_entity_poly.entity_id
_entity_poly.type
_entity_poly.pdbx_seq_one_letter_code
_entity_poly.pdbx_strand_id
1 'polypeptide(L)'
;AWRAMAANKMRTALTMLGIIIGIASVVSILVIGDAAKQMVLADIKSIGTNTVDIYPGKDFGDDDPTYRQSLKYGDLDALREQPYISALSPSISSSMRLR
;
A
#
# COMPACT_ATOMS: atom_id res chain seq x y z
N ALA A 1 21.72 46.01 -14.99
CA ALA A 1 21.53 44.61 -15.39
C ALA A 1 20.39 44.42 -16.41
N TRP A 2 19.15 44.85 -16.12
CA TRP A 2 17.99 44.63 -17.00
C TRP A 2 18.12 45.22 -18.42
N ARG A 3 18.71 46.41 -18.55
CA ARG A 3 19.02 47.02 -19.86
C ARG A 3 20.00 46.18 -20.70
N ALA A 4 20.96 45.50 -20.06
CA ALA A 4 21.93 44.65 -20.76
C ALA A 4 21.31 43.32 -21.23
N MET A 5 20.37 42.75 -20.45
CA MET A 5 19.57 41.59 -20.88
C MET A 5 18.62 41.95 -22.03
N ALA A 6 18.04 43.16 -22.01
CA ALA A 6 17.20 43.67 -23.09
C ALA A 6 17.98 44.02 -24.38
N ALA A 7 19.29 44.31 -24.27
CA ALA A 7 20.16 44.50 -25.43
C ALA A 7 20.50 43.17 -26.14
N ASN A 8 20.69 42.09 -25.37
CA ASN A 8 20.98 40.76 -25.88
C ASN A 8 19.80 39.80 -25.70
N LYS A 9 18.62 40.19 -26.21
CA LYS A 9 17.36 39.42 -26.06
C LYS A 9 17.49 37.96 -26.51
N MET A 10 18.09 37.71 -27.67
CA MET A 10 18.19 36.35 -28.23
C MET A 10 19.08 35.44 -27.38
N ARG A 11 20.24 35.95 -26.94
CA ARG A 11 21.19 35.20 -26.11
C ARG A 11 20.61 34.93 -24.71
N THR A 12 19.96 35.92 -24.12
CA THR A 12 19.33 35.79 -22.80
C THR A 12 18.13 34.84 -22.85
N ALA A 13 17.35 34.87 -23.93
CA ALA A 13 16.23 33.95 -24.12
C ALA A 13 16.69 32.49 -24.25
N LEU A 14 17.70 32.21 -25.08
CA LEU A 14 18.21 30.84 -25.27
C LEU A 14 18.82 30.25 -24.00
N THR A 15 19.55 31.05 -23.22
CA THR A 15 20.17 30.59 -21.96
C THR A 15 19.14 30.30 -20.88
N MET A 16 18.12 31.16 -20.74
CA MET A 16 17.01 30.90 -19.81
C MET A 16 16.19 29.68 -20.23
N LEU A 17 15.93 29.52 -21.54
CA LEU A 17 15.20 28.37 -22.06
C LEU A 17 15.91 27.04 -21.73
N GLY A 18 17.23 26.99 -21.89
CA GLY A 18 18.03 25.81 -21.55
C GLY A 18 17.92 25.43 -20.07
N ILE A 19 17.95 26.41 -19.17
CA ILE A 19 17.80 26.17 -17.73
C ILE A 19 16.39 25.66 -17.40
N ILE A 20 15.36 26.26 -18.00
CA ILE A 20 13.96 25.87 -17.78
C ILE A 20 13.73 24.42 -18.21
N ILE A 21 14.17 24.06 -19.43
CA ILE A 21 14.01 22.70 -19.94
C ILE A 21 14.84 21.71 -19.11
N GLY A 22 16.06 22.08 -18.73
CA GLY A 22 16.93 21.25 -17.90
C GLY A 22 16.31 20.90 -16.55
N ILE A 23 15.84 21.92 -15.80
CA ILE A 23 15.21 21.70 -14.49
C ILE A 23 13.87 20.95 -14.66
N ALA A 24 13.07 21.31 -15.66
CA ALA A 24 11.78 20.66 -15.92
C ALA A 24 11.93 19.16 -16.21
N SER A 25 12.90 18.77 -17.04
CA SER A 25 13.17 17.37 -17.36
C SER A 25 13.56 16.55 -16.12
N VAL A 26 14.48 17.08 -15.29
CA VAL A 26 14.95 16.37 -14.09
C VAL A 26 13.83 16.21 -13.07
N VAL A 27 13.03 17.25 -12.82
CA VAL A 27 11.90 17.15 -11.88
C VAL A 27 10.86 16.16 -12.41
N SER A 28 10.57 16.18 -13.71
CA SER A 28 9.57 15.30 -14.33
C SER A 28 9.93 13.83 -14.15
N ILE A 29 11.19 13.44 -14.44
CA ILE A 29 11.60 12.04 -14.32
C ILE A 29 11.65 11.56 -12.87
N LEU A 30 12.01 12.44 -11.92
CA LEU A 30 11.98 12.12 -10.49
C LEU A 30 10.56 11.83 -10.01
N VAL A 31 9.60 12.67 -10.38
CA VAL A 31 8.18 12.48 -10.02
C VAL A 31 7.63 11.20 -10.65
N ILE A 32 7.90 10.96 -11.93
CA ILE A 32 7.46 9.72 -12.60
C ILE A 32 8.07 8.50 -11.94
N GLY A 33 9.36 8.53 -11.60
CA GLY A 33 10.05 7.42 -10.95
C GLY A 33 9.48 7.11 -9.56
N ASP A 34 9.23 8.14 -8.75
CA ASP A 34 8.63 7.95 -7.43
C ASP A 34 7.18 7.48 -7.52
N ALA A 35 6.39 8.03 -8.44
CA ALA A 35 5.02 7.58 -8.69
C ALA A 35 4.96 6.11 -9.14
N ALA A 36 5.84 5.70 -10.06
CA ALA A 36 5.92 4.32 -10.52
C ALA A 36 6.30 3.37 -9.36
N LYS A 37 7.27 3.78 -8.52
CA LYS A 37 7.64 3.02 -7.32
C LYS A 37 6.48 2.87 -6.35
N GLN A 38 5.75 3.96 -6.07
CA GLN A 38 4.59 3.92 -5.18
C GLN A 38 3.47 3.03 -5.74
N MET A 39 3.23 3.08 -7.05
CA MET A 39 2.22 2.25 -7.71
C MET A 39 2.56 0.75 -7.58
N VAL A 40 3.79 0.37 -7.89
CA VAL A 40 4.26 -1.02 -7.74
C VAL A 40 4.18 -1.47 -6.27
N LEU A 41 4.55 -0.61 -5.32
CA LEU A 41 4.42 -0.94 -3.89
C LEU A 41 2.96 -1.07 -3.47
N ALA A 42 2.04 -0.26 -4.01
CA ALA A 42 0.61 -0.36 -3.73
C ALA A 42 0.03 -1.68 -4.29
N ASP A 43 0.42 -2.06 -5.50
CA ASP A 43 0.02 -3.32 -6.13
C ASP A 43 0.59 -4.53 -5.37
N ILE A 44 1.85 -4.47 -4.91
CA ILE A 44 2.43 -5.52 -4.07
C ILE A 44 1.73 -5.60 -2.71
N LYS A 45 1.40 -4.46 -2.09
CA LYS A 45 0.66 -4.41 -0.83
C LYS A 45 -0.76 -4.95 -0.96
N SER A 46 -1.40 -4.81 -2.11
CA SER A 46 -2.74 -5.36 -2.35
C SER A 46 -2.72 -6.88 -2.53
N ILE A 47 -1.63 -7.43 -3.07
CA ILE A 47 -1.41 -8.88 -3.16
C ILE A 47 -1.03 -9.46 -1.79
N GLY A 48 -0.23 -8.73 -1.02
CA GLY A 48 0.31 -9.14 0.27
C GLY A 48 -0.34 -8.42 1.44
N THR A 49 -1.67 -8.30 1.47
CA THR A 49 -2.37 -7.93 2.70
C THR A 49 -1.80 -8.81 3.81
N ASN A 50 -1.19 -8.23 4.85
CA ASN A 50 -0.59 -8.97 5.97
C ASN A 50 -1.71 -9.52 6.88
N THR A 51 -2.66 -10.23 6.26
CA THR A 51 -3.87 -10.78 6.85
C THR A 51 -3.56 -12.22 7.20
N VAL A 52 -3.69 -12.54 8.48
CA VAL A 52 -3.57 -13.90 8.98
C VAL A 52 -4.97 -14.36 9.32
N ASP A 53 -5.49 -15.29 8.51
CA ASP A 53 -6.78 -15.92 8.78
C ASP A 53 -6.58 -17.07 9.78
N ILE A 54 -7.30 -17.01 10.90
CA ILE A 54 -7.26 -18.03 11.95
C ILE A 54 -8.54 -18.85 11.87
N TYR A 55 -8.39 -20.16 11.62
CA TYR A 55 -9.50 -21.09 11.56
C TYR A 55 -9.51 -22.02 12.80
N PRO A 56 -10.68 -22.34 13.36
CA PRO A 56 -10.80 -23.38 14.37
C PRO A 56 -10.59 -24.78 13.76
N GLY A 57 -9.90 -25.67 14.48
CA GLY A 57 -9.53 -27.01 13.99
C GLY A 57 -8.03 -27.26 14.06
N LYS A 58 -7.60 -28.49 13.74
CA LYS A 58 -6.18 -28.83 13.63
C LYS A 58 -5.64 -28.71 12.20
N ASP A 59 -6.47 -29.08 11.22
CA ASP A 59 -6.17 -29.05 9.79
C ASP A 59 -7.40 -28.68 8.96
N PHE A 60 -7.19 -28.30 7.68
CA PHE A 60 -8.28 -28.02 6.75
C PHE A 60 -9.16 -29.26 6.54
N GLY A 61 -10.43 -29.18 6.96
CA GLY A 61 -11.42 -30.26 6.80
C GLY A 61 -11.65 -31.12 8.04
N ASP A 62 -11.07 -30.75 9.19
CA ASP A 62 -11.38 -31.35 10.48
C ASP A 62 -12.81 -30.99 10.91
N ASP A 63 -13.64 -32.00 11.20
CA ASP A 63 -15.08 -31.84 11.52
C ASP A 63 -15.40 -32.21 12.97
N ASP A 64 -14.37 -32.37 13.81
CA ASP A 64 -14.55 -32.65 15.23
C ASP A 64 -15.31 -31.47 15.91
N PRO A 65 -16.49 -31.73 16.51
CA PRO A 65 -17.31 -30.69 17.14
C PRO A 65 -16.59 -29.94 18.27
N THR A 66 -15.59 -30.58 18.90
CA THR A 66 -14.84 -30.02 20.02
C THR A 66 -13.93 -28.88 19.57
N TYR A 67 -13.34 -29.01 18.38
CA TYR A 67 -12.44 -28.01 17.83
C TYR A 67 -13.18 -26.92 17.04
N ARG A 68 -14.41 -27.18 16.57
CA ARG A 68 -15.25 -26.18 15.87
C ARG A 68 -15.56 -24.91 16.68
N GLN A 69 -15.49 -24.97 18.01
CA GLN A 69 -15.78 -23.84 18.91
C GLN A 69 -14.57 -23.40 19.74
N SER A 70 -13.35 -23.79 19.35
CA SER A 70 -12.13 -23.43 20.10
C SER A 70 -11.82 -21.94 20.03
N LEU A 71 -12.20 -21.26 18.93
CA LEU A 71 -12.02 -19.82 18.76
C LEU A 71 -13.21 -19.07 19.36
N LYS A 72 -12.95 -18.32 20.44
CA LYS A 72 -13.98 -17.59 21.19
C LYS A 72 -13.84 -16.09 21.02
N TYR A 73 -14.92 -15.36 21.32
CA TYR A 73 -14.91 -13.90 21.34
C TYR A 73 -13.85 -13.33 22.31
N GLY A 74 -13.55 -14.03 23.42
CA GLY A 74 -12.51 -13.60 24.35
C GLY A 74 -11.09 -13.60 23.76
N ASP A 75 -10.84 -14.41 22.72
CA ASP A 75 -9.55 -14.43 22.04
C ASP A 75 -9.34 -13.15 21.21
N LEU A 76 -10.42 -12.51 20.75
CA LEU A 76 -10.35 -11.24 20.02
C LEU A 76 -9.79 -10.11 20.89
N ASP A 77 -10.17 -10.07 22.17
CA ASP A 77 -9.70 -9.02 23.08
C ASP A 77 -8.23 -9.21 23.42
N ALA A 78 -7.77 -10.45 23.62
CA ALA A 78 -6.36 -10.78 23.81
C ALA A 78 -5.50 -10.46 22.57
N LEU A 79 -6.05 -10.67 21.36
CA LEU A 79 -5.38 -10.32 20.11
C LEU A 79 -5.37 -8.80 19.87
N ARG A 80 -6.40 -8.07 20.30
CA ARG A 80 -6.44 -6.59 20.18
C ARG A 80 -5.35 -5.89 20.98
N GLU A 81 -4.92 -6.48 22.11
CA GLU A 81 -3.87 -5.90 22.96
C GLU A 81 -2.46 -6.01 22.35
N GLN A 82 -2.29 -6.78 21.26
CA GLN A 82 -0.98 -6.97 20.66
C GLN A 82 -0.55 -5.77 19.80
N PRO A 83 0.68 -5.26 19.98
CA PRO A 83 1.15 -4.03 19.31
C PRO A 83 1.37 -4.18 17.81
N TYR A 84 1.40 -5.40 17.28
CA TYR A 84 1.60 -5.70 15.85
C TYR A 84 0.29 -5.89 15.07
N ILE A 85 -0.87 -5.82 15.74
CA ILE A 85 -2.18 -6.00 15.13
C ILE A 85 -2.82 -4.63 14.92
N SER A 86 -2.99 -4.21 13.67
CA SER A 86 -3.61 -2.92 13.33
C SER A 86 -5.14 -2.99 13.26
N ALA A 87 -5.69 -4.12 12.84
CA ALA A 87 -7.12 -4.34 12.68
C ALA A 87 -7.45 -5.83 12.83
N LEU A 88 -8.60 -6.12 13.42
CA LEU A 88 -9.17 -7.46 13.56
C LEU A 88 -10.59 -7.45 13.00
N SER A 89 -10.90 -8.45 12.17
CA SER A 89 -12.23 -8.64 11.59
C SER A 89 -12.72 -10.05 11.89
N PRO A 90 -13.74 -10.25 12.76
CA PRO A 90 -14.31 -11.56 12.98
C PRO A 90 -15.15 -11.98 11.77
N SER A 91 -14.88 -13.15 11.21
CA SER A 91 -15.71 -13.75 10.16
C SER A 91 -16.40 -15.01 10.69
N ILE A 92 -17.71 -15.12 10.46
CA ILE A 92 -18.51 -16.29 10.84
C ILE A 92 -19.12 -16.84 9.55
N SER A 93 -18.67 -18.03 9.16
CA SER A 93 -19.24 -18.75 8.03
C SER A 93 -19.94 -20.00 8.56
N SER A 94 -21.27 -20.06 8.38
CA SER A 94 -22.07 -21.22 8.73
C SER A 94 -22.32 -22.06 7.49
N SER A 95 -21.66 -23.21 7.37
CA SER A 95 -21.92 -24.17 6.30
C SER A 95 -22.94 -25.21 6.77
N MET A 96 -24.18 -25.12 6.26
CA MET A 96 -25.20 -26.14 6.50
C MET A 96 -25.18 -27.11 5.31
N ARG A 97 -24.67 -28.32 5.53
CA ARG A 97 -24.75 -29.41 4.53
C ARG A 97 -26.12 -30.08 4.66
N LEU A 98 -26.97 -29.92 3.65
CA LEU A 98 -28.18 -30.73 3.47
C LEU A 98 -27.72 -32.16 3.18
N ARG A 99 -28.06 -33.10 4.08
CA ARG A 99 -27.89 -34.54 3.87
C ARG A 99 -29.18 -35.11 3.31
#